data_AF-A0A944Z5H5-F1
#
_entry.id   AF-A0A944Z5H5-F1
#
_cell.length_a   1.000
_cell.length_b   1.000
_cell.length_c   1.000
_cell.angle_alpha   90.00
_cell.angle_beta   90.00
_cell.angle_gamma   90.00
#
_symmetry.space_group_name_H-M   'P 1'
#
loop_
_entity.id
_entity.type
_entity.pdbx_description
1 polymer ?
#
loop_
_entity_poly.entity_id
_entity_poly.type
_entity_poly.pdbx_seq_one_letter_code
_entity_poly.pdbx_strand_id
1 'polypeptide(L)'
;MINFVYRNRVKLGLPTFFAGLGSLTGGVIVAHYAGFPQGEIVDYFNWIPRGWLPQTIGQFIAFSGSQLILIGLVLMAWSDKPLTWSKAAYFSFLSWLQLTLIFGVLPSEWLNLAQGPLEWTNQREFIKFPPMLFLGNEVSMSFGALKDVIQLGISQGALIAVFVLGYMVQDINNMKEKGKVKISDYGKKVVKTGTDG
;
A
#
# COMPACT_ATOMS: atom_id res chain seq x y z
N MET A 1 13.90 -10.90 -16.30
CA MET A 1 13.82 -10.39 -14.91
C MET A 1 13.05 -11.32 -13.96
N ILE A 2 11.80 -11.69 -14.26
CA ILE A 2 10.95 -12.56 -13.39
C ILE A 2 11.58 -13.92 -13.06
N ASN A 3 12.22 -14.61 -14.03
CA ASN A 3 12.90 -15.88 -13.78
C ASN A 3 14.08 -15.75 -12.79
N PHE A 4 14.78 -14.61 -12.80
CA PHE A 4 15.87 -14.35 -11.86
C PHE A 4 15.31 -14.16 -10.44
N VAL A 5 14.25 -13.37 -10.31
CA VAL A 5 13.55 -13.14 -9.03
C VAL A 5 13.02 -14.45 -8.48
N TYR A 6 12.35 -15.27 -9.30
CA TYR A 6 11.81 -16.56 -8.86
C TYR A 6 12.90 -17.55 -8.42
N ARG A 7 14.01 -17.63 -9.16
CA ARG A 7 15.13 -18.52 -8.83
C ARG A 7 15.83 -18.11 -7.53
N ASN A 8 15.89 -16.81 -7.25
CA ASN A 8 16.50 -16.25 -6.04
C ASN A 8 15.47 -15.84 -4.98
N ARG A 9 14.22 -16.28 -5.09
CA ARG A 9 13.10 -15.75 -4.30
C ARG A 9 13.30 -15.80 -2.79
N VAL A 10 13.94 -16.85 -2.27
CA VAL A 10 14.24 -16.97 -0.84
C VAL A 10 15.43 -16.08 -0.46
N LYS A 11 16.47 -16.02 -1.32
CA LYS A 11 17.65 -15.18 -1.10
C LYS A 11 17.34 -13.69 -1.16
N LEU A 12 16.30 -13.30 -1.89
CA LEU A 12 15.77 -11.93 -1.92
C LEU A 12 14.75 -11.71 -0.80
N GLY A 13 13.79 -12.63 -0.66
CA GLY A 13 12.67 -12.49 0.28
C GLY A 13 13.10 -12.46 1.74
N LEU A 14 14.11 -13.24 2.13
CA LEU A 14 14.56 -13.29 3.52
C LEU A 14 15.24 -11.96 3.97
N PRO A 15 16.23 -11.40 3.25
CA PRO A 15 16.73 -10.06 3.54
C PRO A 15 15.64 -8.98 3.47
N THR A 16 14.73 -9.03 2.50
CA THR A 16 13.63 -8.06 2.39
C THR A 16 12.72 -8.11 3.62
N PHE A 17 12.39 -9.31 4.12
CA PHE A 17 11.60 -9.48 5.33
C PHE A 17 12.28 -8.87 6.56
N PHE A 18 13.58 -9.14 6.77
CA PHE A 18 14.32 -8.58 7.90
C PHE A 18 14.54 -7.07 7.79
N ALA A 19 14.80 -6.55 6.58
CA ALA A 19 14.83 -5.12 6.34
C ALA A 19 13.47 -4.48 6.66
N GLY A 20 12.37 -5.14 6.31
CA GLY A 20 11.02 -4.73 6.66
C GLY A 20 10.78 -4.69 8.17
N LEU A 21 11.21 -5.73 8.91
CA LEU A 21 11.14 -5.75 10.38
C LEU A 21 11.93 -4.61 11.01
N GLY A 22 13.16 -4.37 10.56
CA GLY A 22 14.00 -3.28 11.06
C GLY A 22 13.38 -1.91 10.77
N SER A 23 12.91 -1.69 9.54
CA SER A 23 12.22 -0.47 9.13
C SER A 23 10.93 -0.24 9.92
N LEU A 24 10.10 -1.29 10.09
CA LEU A 24 8.87 -1.20 10.85
C LEU A 24 9.15 -0.83 12.31
N THR A 25 10.08 -1.53 12.94
CA THR A 25 10.44 -1.29 14.35
C THR A 25 11.00 0.12 14.53
N GLY A 26 11.97 0.52 13.70
CA GLY A 26 12.55 1.86 13.76
C GLY A 26 11.53 2.97 13.48
N GLY A 27 10.66 2.77 12.48
CA GLY A 27 9.60 3.71 12.15
C GLY A 27 8.59 3.88 13.28
N VAL A 28 8.18 2.80 13.94
CA VAL A 28 7.28 2.84 15.11
C VAL A 28 7.93 3.57 16.28
N ILE A 29 9.21 3.30 16.56
CA ILE A 29 9.97 4.02 17.61
C ILE A 29 9.96 5.52 17.31
N VAL A 30 10.34 5.92 16.08
CA VAL A 30 10.37 7.33 15.68
C VAL A 30 8.98 7.96 15.79
N ALA A 31 7.94 7.31 15.27
CA ALA A 31 6.57 7.81 15.30
C ALA A 31 6.06 7.99 16.73
N HIS A 32 6.27 6.98 17.58
CA HIS A 32 5.83 6.99 18.97
C HIS A 32 6.53 8.11 19.75
N TYR A 33 7.85 8.20 19.67
CA TYR A 33 8.58 9.20 20.42
C TYR A 33 8.37 10.61 19.88
N ALA A 34 8.26 10.81 18.57
CA ALA A 34 7.98 12.13 18.00
C ALA A 34 6.61 12.70 18.44
N GLY A 35 5.66 11.84 18.81
CA GLY A 35 4.32 12.21 19.25
C GLY A 35 4.21 12.71 20.70
N PHE A 36 5.28 12.64 21.50
CA PHE A 36 5.25 13.17 22.85
C PHE A 36 5.21 14.71 22.88
N PRO A 37 4.55 15.33 23.88
CA PRO A 37 4.59 16.75 24.12
C PRO A 37 6.00 17.33 24.23
N GLN A 38 6.17 18.58 23.77
CA GLN A 38 7.42 19.31 23.94
C GLN A 38 7.66 19.59 25.42
N GLY A 39 8.81 19.15 25.95
CA GLY A 39 9.20 19.31 27.35
C GLY A 39 9.10 18.04 28.19
N GLU A 40 8.49 16.98 27.68
CA GLU A 40 8.52 15.67 28.35
C GLU A 40 9.90 15.01 28.13
N ILE A 41 10.58 14.71 29.24
CA ILE A 41 11.86 14.01 29.24
C ILE A 41 11.56 12.51 29.08
N VAL A 42 11.96 11.97 27.94
CA VAL A 42 11.77 10.57 27.57
C VAL A 42 13.13 9.91 27.37
N ASP A 43 13.66 9.29 28.43
CA ASP A 43 14.94 8.57 28.55
C ASP A 43 15.79 8.42 27.26
N TYR A 44 15.94 7.19 26.75
CA TYR A 44 16.92 6.81 25.71
C TYR A 44 16.68 7.44 24.33
N PHE A 45 15.52 8.06 24.09
CA PHE A 45 15.07 8.53 22.77
C PHE A 45 14.77 10.03 22.72
N ASN A 46 15.24 10.81 23.70
CA ASN A 46 15.09 12.27 23.72
C ASN A 46 15.74 13.00 22.53
N TRP A 47 16.66 12.37 21.82
CA TRP A 47 17.30 12.93 20.63
C TRP A 47 16.36 12.95 19.40
N ILE A 48 15.24 12.24 19.44
CA ILE A 48 14.27 12.21 18.33
C ILE A 48 13.50 13.55 18.31
N PRO A 49 13.52 14.30 17.18
CA PRO A 49 12.77 15.54 17.07
C PRO A 49 11.27 15.34 17.30
N ARG A 50 10.64 16.27 18.03
CA ARG A 50 9.21 16.23 18.33
C ARG A 50 8.37 16.92 17.25
N GLY A 51 7.09 16.55 17.21
CA GLY A 51 6.09 17.20 16.39
C GLY A 51 5.62 16.33 15.23
N TRP A 52 4.68 16.87 14.46
CA TRP A 52 3.95 16.11 13.45
C TRP A 52 4.84 15.60 12.32
N LEU A 53 5.83 16.38 11.88
CA LEU A 53 6.64 16.01 10.72
C LEU A 53 7.52 14.77 11.01
N PRO A 54 8.34 14.73 12.08
CA PRO A 54 9.07 13.52 12.45
C PRO A 54 8.14 12.33 12.72
N GLN A 55 6.97 12.57 13.33
CA GLN A 55 5.98 11.54 13.58
C GLN A 55 5.47 10.91 12.27
N THR A 56 5.06 11.74 11.31
CA THR A 56 4.60 11.28 9.99
C THR A 56 5.70 10.56 9.22
N ILE A 57 6.96 11.01 9.33
CA ILE A 57 8.11 10.31 8.74
C ILE A 57 8.25 8.92 9.37
N GLY A 58 8.18 8.82 10.70
CA GLY A 58 8.21 7.53 11.39
C GLY A 58 7.08 6.60 10.94
N GLN A 59 5.86 7.11 10.82
CA GLN A 59 4.69 6.35 10.35
C GLN A 59 4.88 5.89 8.89
N PHE A 60 5.43 6.74 8.02
CA PHE A 60 5.71 6.37 6.63
C PHE A 60 6.80 5.30 6.51
N ILE A 61 7.86 5.39 7.33
CA ILE A 61 8.90 4.36 7.42
C ILE A 61 8.30 3.05 7.95
N ALA A 62 7.41 3.12 8.94
CA ALA A 62 6.75 1.95 9.49
C ALA A 62 5.84 1.27 8.46
N PHE A 63 5.03 2.06 7.74
CA PHE A 63 4.19 1.58 6.65
C PHE A 63 5.02 0.98 5.50
N SER A 64 6.12 1.62 5.13
CA SER A 64 7.04 1.09 4.11
C SER A 64 7.68 -0.23 4.58
N GLY A 65 8.04 -0.32 5.85
CA GLY A 65 8.53 -1.54 6.49
C GLY A 65 7.53 -2.69 6.41
N SER A 66 6.25 -2.44 6.66
CA SER A 66 5.22 -3.47 6.51
C SER A 66 5.06 -3.94 5.06
N GLN A 67 5.25 -3.05 4.07
CA GLN A 67 5.24 -3.46 2.65
C GLN A 67 6.38 -4.43 2.35
N LEU A 68 7.59 -4.15 2.85
CA LEU A 68 8.75 -5.03 2.68
C LEU A 68 8.53 -6.38 3.35
N ILE A 69 7.93 -6.42 4.55
CA ILE A 69 7.57 -7.67 5.22
C ILE A 69 6.64 -8.50 4.33
N LEU A 70 5.55 -7.90 3.82
CA LEU A 70 4.57 -8.61 2.99
C LEU A 70 5.18 -9.09 1.67
N ILE A 71 6.00 -8.27 1.01
CA ILE A 71 6.73 -8.66 -0.20
C ILE A 71 7.68 -9.82 0.08
N GLY A 72 8.44 -9.75 1.18
CA GLY A 72 9.36 -10.81 1.59
C GLY A 72 8.65 -12.14 1.83
N LEU A 73 7.52 -12.10 2.53
CA LEU A 73 6.66 -13.25 2.77
C LEU A 73 6.10 -13.86 1.47
N VAL A 74 5.60 -13.02 0.56
CA VAL A 74 5.11 -13.47 -0.76
C VAL A 74 6.24 -14.13 -1.57
N LEU A 75 7.43 -13.52 -1.61
CA LEU A 75 8.57 -14.06 -2.35
C LEU A 75 9.00 -15.44 -1.83
N MET A 76 9.06 -15.61 -0.51
CA MET A 76 9.43 -16.88 0.10
C MET A 76 8.38 -17.97 -0.14
N ALA A 77 7.09 -17.61 -0.16
CA ALA A 77 5.99 -18.55 -0.39
C ALA A 77 5.71 -18.86 -1.88
N TRP A 78 6.22 -18.02 -2.80
CA TRP A 78 6.00 -18.16 -4.24
C TRP A 78 6.42 -19.54 -4.74
N SER A 79 5.51 -20.22 -5.46
CA SER A 79 5.81 -21.46 -6.16
C SER A 79 5.09 -21.53 -7.51
N ASP A 80 5.71 -22.16 -8.51
CA ASP A 80 5.08 -22.44 -9.82
C ASP A 80 4.16 -23.68 -9.80
N LYS A 81 4.07 -24.39 -8.66
CA LYS A 81 3.14 -25.51 -8.48
C LYS A 81 1.71 -24.99 -8.32
N PRO A 82 0.68 -25.78 -8.70
CA PRO A 82 -0.70 -25.43 -8.41
C PRO A 82 -0.88 -25.12 -6.91
N LEU A 83 -1.66 -24.09 -6.61
CA LEU A 83 -1.92 -23.65 -5.25
C LEU A 83 -2.69 -24.74 -4.49
N THR A 84 -2.14 -25.17 -3.35
CA THR A 84 -2.89 -25.95 -2.38
C THR A 84 -3.81 -25.03 -1.59
N TRP A 85 -4.86 -25.57 -0.97
CA TRP A 85 -5.76 -24.83 -0.08
C TRP A 85 -5.02 -24.03 0.98
N SER A 86 -4.00 -24.63 1.62
CA SER A 86 -3.20 -23.95 2.64
C SER A 86 -2.41 -22.76 2.09
N LYS A 87 -1.84 -22.89 0.87
CA LYS A 87 -1.14 -21.77 0.22
C LYS A 87 -2.10 -20.68 -0.22
N ALA A 88 -3.27 -21.06 -0.75
CA ALA A 88 -4.30 -20.10 -1.12
C ALA A 88 -4.76 -19.30 0.11
N ALA A 89 -5.07 -19.98 1.22
CA ALA A 89 -5.43 -19.34 2.48
C ALA A 89 -4.33 -18.38 2.98
N TYR A 90 -3.06 -18.79 2.89
CA TYR A 90 -1.93 -17.94 3.24
C TYR A 90 -1.85 -16.66 2.39
N PHE A 91 -1.96 -16.77 1.06
CA PHE A 91 -1.92 -15.59 0.18
C PHE A 91 -3.17 -14.71 0.36
N SER A 92 -4.33 -15.29 0.61
CA SER A 92 -5.55 -14.54 0.96
C SER A 92 -5.37 -13.75 2.25
N PHE A 93 -4.74 -14.35 3.26
CA PHE A 93 -4.43 -13.67 4.52
C PHE A 93 -3.46 -12.51 4.30
N LEU A 94 -2.37 -12.70 3.55
CA LEU A 94 -1.45 -11.61 3.23
C LEU A 94 -2.12 -10.48 2.43
N SER A 95 -3.02 -10.84 1.51
CA SER A 95 -3.79 -9.86 0.73
C SER A 95 -4.74 -9.08 1.64
N TRP A 96 -5.41 -9.75 2.57
CA TRP A 96 -6.26 -9.10 3.56
C TRP A 96 -5.48 -8.13 4.46
N LEU A 97 -4.28 -8.53 4.94
CA LEU A 97 -3.40 -7.63 5.68
C LEU A 97 -3.04 -6.39 4.84
N GLN A 98 -2.66 -6.59 3.58
CA GLN A 98 -2.34 -5.49 2.67
C GLN A 98 -3.52 -4.51 2.49
N LEU A 99 -4.72 -5.04 2.27
CA LEU A 99 -5.91 -4.22 2.11
C LEU A 99 -6.27 -3.47 3.40
N THR A 100 -6.08 -4.09 4.56
CA THR A 100 -6.29 -3.43 5.85
C THR A 100 -5.30 -2.28 6.07
N LEU A 101 -4.04 -2.45 5.66
CA LEU A 101 -3.05 -1.37 5.73
C LEU A 101 -3.39 -0.21 4.79
N ILE A 102 -3.79 -0.51 3.55
CA ILE A 102 -4.10 0.51 2.54
C ILE A 102 -5.40 1.25 2.84
N PHE A 103 -6.46 0.55 3.25
CA PHE A 103 -7.80 1.14 3.39
C PHE A 103 -8.18 1.46 4.84
N GLY A 104 -7.54 0.84 5.81
CA GLY A 104 -7.75 1.12 7.24
C GLY A 104 -6.70 2.08 7.77
N VAL A 105 -5.44 1.64 7.77
CA VAL A 105 -4.36 2.36 8.47
C VAL A 105 -4.00 3.67 7.78
N LEU A 106 -3.64 3.64 6.49
CA LEU A 106 -3.16 4.83 5.79
C LEU A 106 -4.18 5.98 5.80
N PRO A 107 -5.48 5.76 5.52
CA PRO A 107 -6.46 6.83 5.55
C PRO A 107 -6.75 7.31 6.99
N SER A 108 -6.66 6.43 7.98
CA SER A 108 -6.78 6.81 9.40
C SER A 108 -5.64 7.71 9.85
N GLU A 109 -4.39 7.38 9.51
CA GLU A 109 -3.23 8.20 9.88
C GLU A 109 -3.25 9.58 9.22
N TRP A 110 -3.70 9.65 7.96
CA TRP A 110 -3.94 10.94 7.29
C TRP A 110 -4.96 11.78 8.04
N LEU A 111 -6.10 11.20 8.43
CA LEU A 111 -7.14 11.92 9.17
C LEU A 111 -6.65 12.38 10.54
N ASN A 112 -5.90 11.54 11.27
CA ASN A 112 -5.33 11.91 12.56
C ASN A 112 -4.34 13.07 12.44
N LEU A 113 -3.48 13.06 11.41
CA LEU A 113 -2.56 14.15 11.14
C LEU A 113 -3.29 15.44 10.78
N ALA A 114 -4.28 15.36 9.89
CA ALA A 114 -5.01 16.51 9.42
C ALA A 114 -5.87 17.15 10.51
N GLN A 115 -6.50 16.35 11.38
CA GLN A 115 -7.41 16.84 12.42
C GLN A 115 -6.69 17.23 13.70
N GLY A 116 -5.63 16.52 14.08
CA GLY A 116 -4.85 16.82 15.27
C GLY A 116 -3.82 17.90 14.97
N PRO A 117 -2.57 17.55 14.62
CA PRO A 117 -1.49 18.53 14.55
C PRO A 117 -1.63 19.63 13.49
N LEU A 118 -2.26 19.35 12.35
CA LEU A 118 -2.41 20.35 11.28
C LEU A 118 -3.64 21.24 11.45
N GLU A 119 -4.59 20.83 12.31
CA GLU A 119 -5.84 21.56 12.59
C GLU A 119 -6.59 21.97 11.32
N TRP A 120 -6.68 21.07 10.34
CA TRP A 120 -7.44 21.26 9.11
C TRP A 120 -8.94 21.14 9.40
N THR A 121 -9.47 22.19 10.00
CA THR A 121 -10.87 22.31 10.40
C THR A 121 -11.69 23.03 9.32
N ASN A 122 -13.02 22.93 9.45
CA ASN A 122 -13.95 23.63 8.56
C ASN A 122 -13.93 25.16 8.77
N GLN A 123 -13.41 25.63 9.90
CA GLN A 123 -13.36 27.05 10.25
C GLN A 123 -12.16 27.77 9.61
N ARG A 124 -11.13 27.02 9.21
CA ARG A 124 -9.93 27.58 8.61
C ARG A 124 -10.07 27.59 7.09
N GLU A 125 -10.02 28.77 6.49
CA GLU A 125 -10.13 28.93 5.04
C GLU A 125 -8.80 28.62 4.34
N PHE A 126 -8.84 27.77 3.33
CA PHE A 126 -7.69 27.41 2.49
C PHE A 126 -7.55 28.38 1.30
N ILE A 127 -8.62 28.57 0.53
CA ILE A 127 -8.64 29.50 -0.60
C ILE A 127 -10.01 30.17 -0.73
N LYS A 128 -10.01 31.47 -1.03
CA LYS A 128 -11.20 32.23 -1.41
C LYS A 128 -11.24 32.34 -2.92
N PHE A 129 -12.37 31.98 -3.52
CA PHE A 129 -12.51 32.11 -4.96
C PHE A 129 -12.99 33.51 -5.34
N PRO A 130 -12.52 34.07 -6.48
CA PRO A 130 -13.04 35.33 -7.00
C PRO A 130 -14.57 35.26 -7.19
N PRO A 131 -15.35 36.23 -6.67
CA PRO A 131 -16.81 36.22 -6.76
C PRO A 131 -17.35 36.18 -8.19
N MET A 132 -16.58 36.64 -9.18
CA MET A 132 -16.91 36.57 -10.60
C MET A 132 -17.19 35.14 -11.08
N LEU A 133 -16.55 34.14 -10.46
CA LEU A 133 -16.73 32.73 -10.79
C LEU A 133 -17.98 32.11 -10.15
N PHE A 134 -18.60 32.80 -9.18
CA PHE A 134 -19.69 32.30 -8.35
C PHE A 134 -20.88 33.25 -8.30
N LEU A 135 -21.18 33.93 -9.42
CA LEU A 135 -22.35 34.82 -9.57
C LEU A 135 -22.40 35.95 -8.52
N GLY A 136 -21.23 36.41 -8.06
CA GLY A 136 -21.12 37.42 -7.02
C GLY A 136 -21.19 36.90 -5.58
N ASN A 137 -21.28 35.57 -5.38
CA ASN A 137 -21.30 34.97 -4.06
C ASN A 137 -19.89 34.75 -3.49
N GLU A 138 -19.74 34.88 -2.18
CA GLU A 138 -18.49 34.55 -1.47
C GLU A 138 -18.43 33.05 -1.21
N VAL A 139 -17.62 32.35 -2.01
CA VAL A 139 -17.37 30.92 -1.86
C VAL A 139 -15.91 30.72 -1.47
N SER A 140 -15.68 30.06 -0.34
CA SER A 140 -14.36 29.64 0.11
C SER A 140 -14.29 28.12 0.30
N MET A 141 -13.11 27.56 0.07
CA MET A 141 -12.81 26.17 0.42
C MET A 141 -12.10 26.17 1.76
N SER A 142 -12.61 25.38 2.71
CA SER A 142 -11.96 25.19 4.02
C SER A 142 -10.86 24.13 3.95
N PHE A 143 -9.94 24.16 4.92
CA PHE A 143 -8.95 23.09 5.09
C PHE A 143 -9.62 21.75 5.44
N GLY A 144 -10.78 21.77 6.11
CA GLY A 144 -11.60 20.58 6.33
C GLY A 144 -12.11 19.97 5.02
N ALA A 145 -12.58 20.79 4.08
CA ALA A 145 -12.95 20.31 2.75
C ALA A 145 -11.73 19.77 1.98
N LEU A 146 -10.58 20.42 2.07
CA LEU A 146 -9.33 19.93 1.45
C LEU A 146 -8.89 18.56 2.01
N LYS A 147 -8.98 18.38 3.33
CA LYS A 147 -8.70 17.10 4.01
C LYS A 147 -9.55 15.97 3.43
N ASP A 148 -10.86 16.20 3.30
CA ASP A 148 -11.81 15.21 2.82
C ASP A 148 -11.57 14.87 1.34
N VAL A 149 -11.25 15.87 0.51
CA VAL A 149 -10.86 15.67 -0.90
C VAL A 149 -9.61 14.80 -1.00
N ILE A 150 -8.58 15.07 -0.20
CA ILE A 150 -7.36 14.26 -0.21
C ILE A 150 -7.63 12.84 0.28
N GLN A 151 -8.45 12.67 1.31
CA GLN A 151 -8.85 11.35 1.80
C GLN A 151 -9.58 10.51 0.74
N LEU A 152 -10.47 11.16 -0.02
CA LEU A 152 -11.14 10.54 -1.17
C LEU A 152 -10.12 10.15 -2.25
N GLY A 153 -9.18 11.05 -2.56
CA GLY A 153 -8.11 10.80 -3.53
C GLY A 153 -7.22 9.62 -3.16
N ILE A 154 -6.81 9.54 -1.89
CA ILE A 154 -6.03 8.42 -1.34
C ILE A 154 -6.80 7.10 -1.52
N SER A 155 -8.07 7.08 -1.10
CA SER A 155 -8.89 5.87 -1.11
C SER A 155 -9.22 5.40 -2.53
N GLN A 156 -9.57 6.32 -3.43
CA GLN A 156 -9.83 6.00 -4.84
C GLN A 156 -8.55 5.58 -5.57
N GLY A 157 -7.45 6.30 -5.37
CA GLY A 157 -6.16 5.97 -5.98
C GLY A 157 -5.68 4.57 -5.56
N ALA A 158 -5.83 4.24 -4.28
CA ALA A 158 -5.57 2.91 -3.75
C ALA A 158 -6.41 1.81 -4.43
N LEU A 159 -7.73 2.03 -4.59
CA LEU A 159 -8.61 1.09 -5.30
C LEU A 159 -8.16 0.88 -6.75
N ILE A 160 -7.89 1.96 -7.48
CA ILE A 160 -7.43 1.90 -8.87
C ILE A 160 -6.13 1.10 -8.95
N ALA A 161 -5.17 1.37 -8.06
CA ALA A 161 -3.90 0.64 -8.02
C ALA A 161 -4.10 -0.86 -7.80
N VAL A 162 -5.00 -1.26 -6.88
CA VAL A 162 -5.33 -2.67 -6.65
C VAL A 162 -5.90 -3.33 -7.90
N PHE A 163 -6.85 -2.67 -8.60
CA PHE A 163 -7.42 -3.20 -9.83
C PHE A 163 -6.41 -3.34 -10.95
N VAL A 164 -5.57 -2.32 -11.17
CA VAL A 164 -4.52 -2.34 -12.20
C VAL A 164 -3.52 -3.44 -11.93
N LEU A 165 -3.04 -3.59 -10.69
CA LEU A 165 -2.12 -4.66 -10.33
C LEU A 165 -2.75 -6.04 -10.50
N GLY A 166 -4.03 -6.20 -10.11
CA GLY A 166 -4.79 -7.43 -10.34
C GLY A 166 -4.88 -7.79 -11.83
N TYR A 167 -5.21 -6.81 -12.67
CA TYR A 167 -5.26 -6.98 -14.12
C TYR A 167 -3.89 -7.37 -14.71
N MET A 168 -2.81 -6.71 -14.29
CA MET A 168 -1.46 -7.06 -14.74
C MET A 168 -1.07 -8.49 -14.36
N VAL A 169 -1.42 -8.93 -13.14
CA VAL A 169 -1.17 -10.31 -12.71
C VAL A 169 -1.96 -11.31 -13.55
N GLN A 170 -3.23 -11.00 -13.84
CA GLN A 170 -4.07 -11.84 -14.69
C GLN A 170 -3.49 -11.96 -16.10
N ASP A 171 -3.02 -10.86 -16.69
CA ASP A 171 -2.42 -10.87 -18.02
C ASP A 171 -1.12 -11.69 -18.08
N ILE A 172 -0.27 -11.58 -17.05
CA ILE A 172 0.93 -12.43 -16.90
C ILE A 172 0.55 -13.92 -16.85
N ASN A 173 -0.51 -14.27 -16.13
CA ASN A 173 -0.98 -15.65 -16.05
C ASN A 173 -1.51 -16.15 -17.40
N ASN A 174 -2.31 -15.34 -18.09
CA ASN A 174 -2.80 -15.65 -19.43
C ASN A 174 -1.67 -15.89 -20.44
N MET A 175 -0.60 -15.10 -20.38
CA MET A 175 0.59 -15.29 -21.22
C MET A 175 1.30 -16.61 -20.90
N LYS A 176 1.43 -16.98 -19.62
CA LYS A 176 2.00 -18.28 -19.22
C LYS A 176 1.16 -19.47 -19.69
N GLU A 177 -0.16 -19.33 -19.72
CA GLU A 177 -1.06 -20.40 -20.17
C GLU A 177 -1.08 -20.57 -21.69
N LYS A 178 -0.98 -19.48 -22.46
CA LYS A 178 -0.88 -19.54 -23.93
C LYS A 178 0.33 -20.35 -24.43
N GLY A 179 1.40 -20.44 -23.64
CA GLY A 179 2.60 -21.23 -23.94
C GLY A 179 2.49 -22.72 -23.62
N LYS A 180 1.43 -23.17 -22.92
CA LYS A 180 1.20 -24.58 -22.61
C LYS A 180 0.34 -25.20 -23.71
N VAL A 181 0.77 -26.34 -24.25
CA VAL A 181 -0.07 -27.14 -25.16
C VAL A 181 -1.33 -27.53 -24.39
N LYS A 182 -2.49 -27.02 -24.81
CA LYS A 182 -3.77 -27.48 -24.24
C LYS A 182 -3.85 -28.98 -24.44
N ILE A 183 -4.11 -29.73 -23.38
CA ILE A 183 -4.46 -31.15 -23.45
C ILE A 183 -5.97 -31.17 -23.28
N SER A 184 -6.70 -31.83 -24.19
CA SER A 184 -8.16 -31.93 -24.10
C SER A 184 -8.55 -32.65 -22.81
N ASP A 185 -9.79 -32.50 -22.35
CA ASP A 185 -10.33 -33.29 -21.22
C ASP A 185 -10.21 -34.81 -21.42
N TYR A 186 -10.01 -35.27 -22.66
CA TYR A 186 -9.75 -36.65 -23.05
C TYR A 186 -8.26 -37.03 -23.16
N GLY A 187 -7.33 -36.23 -22.62
CA GLY A 187 -5.90 -36.59 -22.53
C GLY A 187 -5.07 -36.45 -23.82
N LYS A 188 -5.62 -35.92 -24.92
CA LYS A 188 -4.88 -35.69 -26.18
C LYS A 188 -4.36 -34.26 -26.31
N LYS A 189 -3.15 -34.08 -26.85
CA LYS A 189 -2.62 -32.75 -27.21
C LYS A 189 -3.56 -32.10 -28.23
N VAL A 190 -4.10 -30.93 -27.89
CA VAL A 190 -4.94 -30.14 -28.79
C VAL A 190 -4.00 -29.42 -29.76
N VAL A 191 -3.90 -29.94 -30.98
CA VAL A 191 -3.25 -29.25 -32.09
C VAL A 191 -4.24 -28.17 -32.55
N LYS A 192 -3.77 -26.92 -32.68
CA LYS A 192 -4.57 -25.89 -33.36
C LYS A 192 -4.78 -26.36 -34.80
N THR A 193 -5.99 -26.79 -35.14
CA THR A 193 -6.41 -26.86 -36.54
C THR A 193 -6.38 -25.44 -37.10
N GLY A 194 -5.73 -25.31 -38.26
CA GLY A 194 -5.49 -24.03 -38.92
C GLY A 194 -6.77 -23.23 -39.13
N THR A 195 -6.57 -21.92 -39.16
CA THR A 195 -7.52 -20.95 -39.67
C THR A 195 -7.67 -21.16 -41.18
N ASP A 196 -8.40 -22.19 -41.59
CA ASP A 196 -8.87 -22.34 -42.96
C ASP A 196 -10.40 -22.27 -42.94
N GLY A 197 -10.90 -21.08 -43.27
CA GLY A 197 -12.31 -20.70 -43.36
C GLY A 197 -12.44 -19.22 -43.62
#